data_AF-A0A380T9K3-F1
#
_entry.id   AF-A0A380T9K3-F1
#
_cell.length_a   1.000
_cell.length_b   1.000
_cell.length_c   1.000
_cell.angle_alpha   90.00
_cell.angle_beta   90.00
_cell.angle_gamma   90.00
#
_symmetry.space_group_name_H-M   'P 1'
#
loop_
_entity.id
_entity.type
_entity.pdbx_description
1 polymer ?
#
loop_
_entity_poly.entity_id
_entity_poly.type
_entity_poly.pdbx_seq_one_letter_code
_entity_poly.pdbx_strand_id
1 'polypeptide(L)'
;MFSQDAVAVSKYPLRERREQSLRAYLAIETFSRGASFAVVVHLSRVPIISRQPSLRRFAIGLLNGISVRRDARLFTLSRGDVALVCPEMPVDEVDTVLKRIGDMFGIGRAALTGDGREALFSWFDLSRPQDVSALEQCASEAEAAVEEGNAAARRPITARDVSIIAKTLETQPVAPFIQSQRAVSLAGAQVGTLFCETFLSIGELQRVVAPDIDLFAKPALFHFISRILDRCMLRSLAASGPQSVKPISLNLNIGTLFTPEFRRFDQVWHGAARPVIEIQIVDALTDTEGFAIARDDLKARGYLVLLDGLTPLHLAAIDVGGLQTDLIKVAWSRPQIEALRLRDPDLLRRRIEKVGRDRIVLGRVETEEAIATAVGFGVTRFQGYYIDRLMQAIAAKRRL
;
A
#
# COMPACT_ATOMS: atom_id res chain seq x y z
N MET A 1 -27.22 -56.72 32.05
CA MET A 1 -26.03 -56.29 32.81
C MET A 1 -25.16 -55.50 31.83
N PHE A 2 -25.10 -54.17 31.99
CA PHE A 2 -24.15 -53.15 31.48
C PHE A 2 -23.46 -53.37 30.11
N SER A 3 -23.31 -52.44 29.18
CA SER A 3 -23.43 -50.98 29.17
C SER A 3 -23.49 -50.55 27.70
N GLN A 4 -24.11 -49.40 27.46
CA GLN A 4 -23.96 -48.60 26.25
C GLN A 4 -22.48 -48.23 26.07
N ASP A 5 -22.01 -48.23 24.81
CA ASP A 5 -21.06 -47.23 24.35
C ASP A 5 -21.43 -46.82 22.93
N ALA A 6 -21.84 -45.56 22.85
CA ALA A 6 -22.29 -44.88 21.65
C ALA A 6 -21.08 -44.60 20.75
N VAL A 7 -21.06 -45.23 19.58
CA VAL A 7 -20.29 -44.71 18.45
C VAL A 7 -21.02 -43.46 17.96
N ALA A 8 -20.66 -42.32 18.55
CA ALA A 8 -21.10 -41.02 18.09
C ALA A 8 -20.52 -40.79 16.70
N VAL A 9 -21.37 -40.99 15.70
CA VAL A 9 -21.19 -40.58 14.31
C VAL A 9 -20.78 -39.11 14.31
N SER A 10 -19.53 -38.85 13.93
CA SER A 10 -19.02 -37.52 13.61
C SER A 10 -19.89 -36.93 12.49
N LYS A 11 -20.85 -36.10 12.88
CA LYS A 11 -21.92 -35.59 12.00
C LYS A 11 -21.61 -34.21 11.39
N TYR A 12 -20.34 -33.83 11.30
CA TYR A 12 -19.94 -32.63 10.57
C TYR A 12 -18.66 -32.87 9.76
N PRO A 13 -18.77 -33.15 8.44
CA PRO A 13 -17.60 -33.17 7.58
C PRO A 13 -16.99 -31.77 7.49
N LEU A 14 -15.66 -31.71 7.55
CA LEU A 14 -14.78 -30.52 7.48
C LEU A 14 -14.82 -29.77 6.12
N ARG A 15 -15.96 -29.80 5.43
CA ARG A 15 -16.19 -29.18 4.12
C ARG A 15 -17.54 -28.47 4.11
N GLU A 16 -17.62 -27.32 4.79
CA GLU A 16 -18.55 -26.19 4.55
C GLU A 16 -18.47 -25.17 5.70
N ARG A 17 -17.29 -24.59 5.99
CA ARG A 17 -17.27 -23.26 6.64
C ARG A 17 -17.50 -22.22 5.55
N ARG A 18 -18.74 -22.11 5.06
CA ARG A 18 -19.17 -20.89 4.37
C ARG A 18 -18.94 -19.73 5.33
N GLU A 19 -18.50 -18.59 4.80
CA GLU A 19 -18.39 -17.32 5.53
C GLU A 19 -19.73 -17.01 6.21
N GLN A 20 -19.86 -17.37 7.49
CA GLN A 20 -21.06 -17.08 8.25
C GLN A 20 -21.02 -15.59 8.61
N SER A 21 -22.04 -14.83 8.22
CA SER A 21 -22.13 -13.41 8.57
C SER A 21 -22.24 -13.24 10.08
N LEU A 22 -21.77 -12.09 10.61
CA LEU A 22 -21.90 -11.79 12.04
C LEU A 22 -23.36 -11.91 12.51
N ARG A 23 -24.33 -11.46 11.70
CA ARG A 23 -25.75 -11.56 12.01
C ARG A 23 -26.23 -13.01 12.08
N ALA A 24 -25.83 -13.85 11.13
CA ALA A 24 -26.13 -15.27 11.17
C ALA A 24 -25.44 -15.99 12.34
N TYR A 25 -24.34 -15.45 12.85
CA TYR A 25 -23.67 -15.94 14.04
C TYR A 25 -24.37 -15.52 15.34
N LEU A 26 -24.86 -14.27 15.42
CA LEU A 26 -25.59 -13.75 16.57
C LEU A 26 -27.01 -14.35 16.69
N ALA A 27 -27.67 -14.64 15.57
CA ALA A 27 -29.03 -15.17 15.53
C ALA A 27 -29.16 -16.64 15.96
N ILE A 28 -28.07 -17.40 16.01
CA ILE A 28 -28.13 -18.79 16.49
C ILE A 28 -28.13 -18.76 18.02
N GLU A 29 -29.25 -19.18 18.62
CA GLU A 29 -29.47 -19.36 20.07
C GLU A 29 -28.53 -20.40 20.74
N THR A 30 -27.34 -20.66 20.18
CA THR A 30 -26.27 -21.40 20.86
C THR A 30 -25.49 -20.58 21.88
N PHE A 31 -25.88 -19.31 22.13
CA PHE A 31 -25.29 -18.47 23.17
C PHE A 31 -25.78 -18.85 24.58
N SER A 32 -25.58 -20.12 24.93
CA SER A 32 -25.56 -20.56 26.32
C SER A 32 -24.29 -20.02 26.98
N ARG A 33 -24.37 -18.79 27.51
CA ARG A 33 -23.52 -18.26 28.59
C ARG A 33 -22.01 -18.51 28.45
N GLY A 34 -21.37 -17.94 27.42
CA GLY A 34 -19.92 -18.05 27.26
C GLY A 34 -19.20 -16.97 26.44
N ALA A 35 -19.87 -15.96 25.86
CA ALA A 35 -19.15 -14.82 25.29
C ALA A 35 -19.29 -13.52 26.09
N SER A 36 -18.14 -12.91 26.35
CA SER A 36 -18.01 -11.83 27.33
C SER A 36 -18.16 -10.47 26.68
N PHE A 37 -17.64 -10.29 25.46
CA PHE A 37 -17.77 -9.03 24.71
C PHE A 37 -17.47 -9.19 23.21
N ALA A 38 -17.84 -8.18 22.44
CA ALA A 38 -17.39 -7.99 21.06
C ALA A 38 -16.77 -6.60 20.86
N VAL A 39 -15.90 -6.49 19.87
CA VAL A 39 -15.33 -5.22 19.43
C VAL A 39 -15.51 -5.08 17.93
N VAL A 40 -16.05 -3.94 17.50
CA VAL A 40 -16.05 -3.52 16.09
C VAL A 40 -14.91 -2.52 15.87
N VAL A 41 -14.09 -2.80 14.87
CA VAL A 41 -12.99 -1.94 14.42
C VAL A 41 -13.40 -1.27 13.11
N HIS A 42 -13.57 0.05 13.17
CA HIS A 42 -14.06 0.90 12.07
C HIS A 42 -12.92 1.34 11.14
N LEU A 43 -12.22 0.39 10.52
CA LEU A 43 -11.13 0.63 9.56
C LEU A 43 -11.55 1.52 8.38
N SER A 44 -12.81 1.43 7.97
CA SER A 44 -13.42 2.22 6.88
C SER A 44 -13.48 3.71 7.20
N ARG A 45 -13.57 4.08 8.48
CA ARG A 45 -13.61 5.47 8.96
C ARG A 45 -12.24 6.14 8.95
N VAL A 46 -11.17 5.38 8.77
CA VAL A 46 -9.81 5.91 8.72
C VAL A 46 -9.39 6.08 7.25
N PRO A 47 -9.27 7.33 6.74
CA PRO A 47 -9.07 7.59 5.31
C PRO A 47 -7.80 6.95 4.75
N ILE A 48 -6.73 6.85 5.55
CA ILE A 48 -5.47 6.22 5.13
C ILE A 48 -5.60 4.69 4.98
N ILE A 49 -6.43 4.04 5.80
CA ILE A 49 -6.66 2.59 5.75
C ILE A 49 -7.58 2.24 4.58
N SER A 50 -8.67 3.00 4.43
CA SER A 50 -9.62 2.83 3.32
C SER A 50 -8.93 2.91 1.96
N ARG A 51 -7.91 3.77 1.82
CA ARG A 51 -7.14 3.98 0.59
C ARG A 51 -5.93 3.04 0.42
N GLN A 52 -5.57 2.22 1.40
CA GLN A 52 -4.39 1.34 1.34
C GLN A 52 -4.72 -0.11 1.76
N PRO A 53 -4.94 -1.03 0.80
CA PRO A 53 -5.30 -2.43 1.08
C PRO A 53 -4.27 -3.23 1.88
N SER A 54 -3.00 -2.83 1.87
CA SER A 54 -1.93 -3.45 2.67
C SER A 54 -2.07 -3.14 4.16
N LEU A 55 -2.35 -1.89 4.53
CA LEU A 55 -2.58 -1.48 5.93
C LEU A 55 -3.82 -2.15 6.50
N ARG A 56 -4.89 -2.24 5.70
CA ARG A 56 -6.11 -2.96 6.09
C ARG A 56 -5.83 -4.44 6.36
N ARG A 57 -5.10 -5.11 5.47
CA ARG A 57 -4.71 -6.52 5.67
C ARG A 57 -3.82 -6.73 6.89
N PHE A 58 -2.92 -5.78 7.19
CA PHE A 58 -2.08 -5.86 8.37
C PHE A 58 -2.88 -5.69 9.67
N ALA A 59 -3.81 -4.73 9.73
CA ALA A 59 -4.72 -4.55 10.87
C ALA A 59 -5.59 -5.79 11.10
N ILE A 60 -6.17 -6.34 10.03
CA ILE A 60 -6.92 -7.61 10.06
C ILE A 60 -6.01 -8.75 10.56
N GLY A 61 -4.76 -8.80 10.09
CA GLY A 61 -3.78 -9.82 10.51
C GLY A 61 -3.47 -9.79 12.01
N LEU A 62 -3.38 -8.60 12.61
CA LEU A 62 -3.19 -8.45 14.06
C LEU A 62 -4.39 -9.01 14.85
N LEU A 63 -5.62 -8.71 14.41
CA LEU A 63 -6.84 -9.23 15.02
C LEU A 63 -7.01 -10.74 14.79
N ASN A 64 -6.66 -11.23 13.60
CA ASN A 64 -6.67 -12.66 13.28
C ASN A 64 -5.68 -13.44 14.16
N GLY A 65 -4.57 -12.81 14.55
CA GLY A 65 -3.65 -13.37 15.54
C GLY A 65 -4.29 -13.62 16.92
N ILE A 66 -5.36 -12.92 17.28
CA ILE A 66 -6.16 -13.21 18.48
C ILE A 66 -7.08 -14.41 18.22
N SER A 67 -7.80 -14.39 17.08
CA SER A 67 -8.74 -15.44 16.68
C SER A 67 -8.12 -16.83 16.47
N VAL A 68 -6.85 -16.91 16.08
CA VAL A 68 -6.16 -18.20 15.91
C VAL A 68 -5.65 -18.78 17.24
N ARG A 69 -5.37 -17.93 18.24
CA ARG A 69 -4.77 -18.35 19.52
C ARG A 69 -5.79 -18.58 20.63
N ARG A 70 -7.02 -18.12 20.44
CA ARG A 70 -8.13 -18.16 21.39
C ARG A 70 -9.41 -18.43 20.60
N ASP A 71 -10.46 -18.94 21.22
CA ASP A 71 -11.77 -19.19 20.57
C ASP A 71 -12.53 -17.91 20.13
N ALA A 72 -11.83 -16.79 19.98
CA ALA A 72 -12.38 -15.57 19.40
C ALA A 72 -12.67 -15.76 17.91
N ARG A 73 -13.79 -15.20 17.45
CA ARG A 73 -14.20 -15.26 16.06
C ARG A 73 -14.10 -13.88 15.42
N LEU A 74 -13.40 -13.84 14.30
CA LEU A 74 -13.26 -12.65 13.48
C LEU A 74 -14.29 -12.67 12.35
N PHE A 75 -15.05 -11.60 12.20
CA PHE A 75 -16.02 -11.39 11.14
C PHE A 75 -15.61 -10.15 10.35
N THR A 76 -15.56 -10.28 9.03
CA THR A 76 -15.41 -9.11 8.16
C THR A 76 -16.79 -8.51 7.97
N LEU A 77 -16.94 -7.21 8.27
CA LEU A 77 -18.15 -6.47 8.01
C LEU A 77 -18.08 -5.80 6.64
N SER A 78 -19.26 -5.47 6.12
CA SER A 78 -19.46 -4.64 4.94
C SER A 78 -18.65 -3.32 5.05
N ARG A 79 -17.98 -2.89 3.96
CA ARG A 79 -16.99 -1.76 3.87
C ARG A 79 -15.56 -2.03 4.39
N GLY A 80 -15.25 -3.26 4.81
CA GLY A 80 -13.90 -3.63 5.24
C GLY A 80 -13.59 -3.30 6.70
N ASP A 81 -14.62 -3.00 7.48
CA ASP A 81 -14.61 -3.03 8.95
C ASP A 81 -14.57 -4.47 9.46
N VAL A 82 -14.27 -4.64 10.74
CA VAL A 82 -14.04 -5.98 11.31
C VAL A 82 -14.66 -6.06 12.69
N ALA A 83 -15.42 -7.11 12.95
CA ALA A 83 -15.92 -7.44 14.28
C ALA A 83 -15.16 -8.63 14.85
N LEU A 84 -14.70 -8.53 16.10
CA LEU A 84 -14.08 -9.62 16.85
C LEU A 84 -14.99 -9.97 18.02
N VAL A 85 -15.55 -11.17 18.01
CA VAL A 85 -16.35 -11.71 19.12
C VAL A 85 -15.46 -12.56 20.01
N CYS A 86 -15.35 -12.21 21.28
CA CYS A 86 -14.41 -12.82 22.22
C CYS A 86 -15.14 -13.60 23.33
N PRO A 87 -15.11 -14.94 23.29
CA PRO A 87 -15.55 -15.75 24.42
C PRO A 87 -14.47 -15.86 25.49
N GLU A 88 -14.89 -15.66 26.75
CA GLU A 88 -14.09 -15.89 27.97
C GLU A 88 -12.66 -15.28 27.93
N MET A 89 -12.51 -14.10 27.35
CA MET A 89 -11.22 -13.42 27.19
C MET A 89 -11.08 -12.23 28.14
N PRO A 90 -9.88 -11.93 28.67
CA PRO A 90 -9.63 -10.66 29.36
C PRO A 90 -9.66 -9.49 28.37
N VAL A 91 -10.41 -8.42 28.72
CA VAL A 91 -10.51 -7.18 27.92
C VAL A 91 -9.14 -6.58 27.62
N ASP A 92 -8.22 -6.61 28.58
CA ASP A 92 -6.87 -6.04 28.47
C ASP A 92 -6.02 -6.66 27.34
N GLU A 93 -6.24 -7.93 27.02
CA GLU A 93 -5.52 -8.60 25.94
C GLU A 93 -5.92 -8.04 24.57
N VAL A 94 -7.22 -7.84 24.37
CA VAL A 94 -7.75 -7.24 23.14
C VAL A 94 -7.36 -5.77 23.09
N ASP A 95 -7.51 -5.04 24.19
CA ASP A 95 -7.13 -3.62 24.31
C ASP A 95 -5.66 -3.38 23.96
N THR A 96 -4.75 -4.28 24.35
CA THR A 96 -3.33 -4.21 23.96
C THR A 96 -3.13 -4.27 22.45
N VAL A 97 -3.91 -5.11 21.76
CA VAL A 97 -3.86 -5.22 20.29
C VAL A 97 -4.52 -4.01 19.63
N LEU A 98 -5.66 -3.54 20.14
CA LEU A 98 -6.33 -2.34 19.64
C LEU A 98 -5.46 -1.09 19.81
N LYS A 99 -4.72 -0.97 20.92
CA LYS A 99 -3.72 0.08 21.13
C LYS A 99 -2.64 0.06 20.06
N ARG A 100 -2.09 -1.11 19.73
CA ARG A 100 -1.10 -1.23 18.64
C ARG A 100 -1.69 -0.83 17.28
N ILE A 101 -2.95 -1.15 17.04
CA ILE A 101 -3.68 -0.72 15.84
C ILE A 101 -3.84 0.81 15.84
N GLY A 102 -4.26 1.41 16.95
CA GLY A 102 -4.38 2.87 17.11
C GLY A 102 -3.04 3.59 16.93
N ASP A 103 -1.97 3.09 17.55
CA ASP A 103 -0.60 3.61 17.46
C ASP A 103 -0.09 3.56 16.01
N MET A 104 -0.36 2.45 15.30
CA MET A 104 -0.01 2.31 13.88
C MET A 104 -0.66 3.41 13.01
N PHE A 105 -1.82 3.93 13.42
CA PHE A 105 -2.55 4.95 12.68
C PHE A 105 -2.36 6.37 13.23
N GLY A 106 -1.55 6.55 14.28
CA GLY A 106 -1.37 7.85 14.92
C GLY A 106 -2.64 8.37 15.59
N ILE A 107 -3.57 7.48 15.95
CA ILE A 107 -4.84 7.83 16.57
C ILE A 107 -4.62 7.88 18.08
N GLY A 108 -4.59 9.09 18.65
CA GLY A 108 -4.33 9.31 20.07
C GLY A 108 -5.39 8.69 20.99
N ARG A 109 -5.03 8.43 22.26
CA ARG A 109 -5.86 7.72 23.25
C ARG A 109 -7.31 8.22 23.38
N ALA A 110 -7.56 9.50 23.15
CA ALA A 110 -8.91 10.09 23.22
C ALA A 110 -9.87 9.56 22.13
N ALA A 111 -9.36 9.13 20.97
CA ALA A 111 -10.16 8.56 19.89
C ALA A 111 -10.31 7.02 20.00
N LEU A 112 -9.67 6.39 20.99
CA LEU A 112 -9.76 4.95 21.28
C LEU A 112 -10.93 4.59 22.22
N THR A 113 -11.46 5.55 22.99
CA THR A 113 -12.41 5.30 24.09
C THR A 113 -13.59 6.28 24.13
N GLY A 114 -13.96 6.90 23.00
CA GLY A 114 -15.07 7.86 22.95
C GLY A 114 -16.40 7.20 22.57
N ASP A 115 -17.50 7.65 23.19
CA ASP A 115 -18.86 7.42 22.68
C ASP A 115 -19.11 8.38 21.51
N GLY A 116 -19.15 7.86 20.28
CA GLY A 116 -19.45 8.68 19.11
C GLY A 116 -19.13 8.05 17.75
N ARG A 117 -19.64 8.67 16.67
CA ARG A 117 -19.46 8.27 15.26
C ARG A 117 -17.99 8.35 14.77
N GLU A 118 -17.10 8.97 15.55
CA GLU A 118 -15.68 9.17 15.22
C GLU A 118 -14.74 8.17 15.92
N ALA A 119 -15.26 7.30 16.78
CA ALA A 119 -14.46 6.30 17.46
C ALA A 119 -13.97 5.20 16.49
N LEU A 120 -12.69 4.82 16.60
CA LEU A 120 -12.10 3.73 15.82
C LEU A 120 -12.60 2.35 16.30
N PHE A 121 -12.97 2.25 17.57
CA PHE A 121 -13.40 1.02 18.21
C PHE A 121 -14.77 1.22 18.86
N SER A 122 -15.63 0.22 18.75
CA SER A 122 -16.88 0.15 19.51
C SER A 122 -16.94 -1.17 20.26
N TRP A 123 -17.17 -1.11 21.56
CA TRP A 123 -17.23 -2.26 22.45
C TRP A 123 -18.68 -2.61 22.78
N PHE A 124 -18.97 -3.90 22.88
CA PHE A 124 -20.31 -4.43 23.15
C PHE A 124 -20.22 -5.53 24.20
N ASP A 125 -20.92 -5.39 25.33
CA ASP A 125 -21.03 -6.42 26.36
C ASP A 125 -22.11 -7.42 25.96
N LEU A 126 -21.70 -8.60 25.49
CA LEU A 126 -22.63 -9.61 24.97
C LEU A 126 -23.48 -10.28 26.05
N SER A 127 -23.24 -9.98 27.34
CA SER A 127 -24.14 -10.36 28.43
C SER A 127 -25.40 -9.50 28.48
N ARG A 128 -25.40 -8.33 27.82
CA ARG A 128 -26.51 -7.37 27.82
C ARG A 128 -27.29 -7.46 26.50
N PRO A 129 -28.61 -7.76 26.55
CA PRO A 129 -29.43 -7.81 25.34
C PRO A 129 -29.39 -6.50 24.53
N GLN A 130 -29.29 -5.34 25.18
CA GLN A 130 -29.20 -4.06 24.47
C GLN A 130 -27.92 -3.91 23.62
N ASP A 131 -26.79 -4.48 24.06
CA ASP A 131 -25.51 -4.37 23.36
C ASP A 131 -25.44 -5.38 22.22
N VAL A 132 -26.11 -6.54 22.37
CA VAL A 132 -26.33 -7.48 21.27
C VAL A 132 -27.16 -6.82 20.17
N SER A 133 -28.28 -6.19 20.52
CA SER A 133 -29.10 -5.44 19.55
C SER A 133 -28.33 -4.28 18.89
N ALA A 134 -27.50 -3.57 19.65
CA ALA A 134 -26.67 -2.48 19.12
C ALA A 134 -25.59 -3.00 18.16
N LEU A 135 -25.00 -4.16 18.43
CA LEU A 135 -24.03 -4.82 17.54
C LEU A 135 -24.71 -5.31 16.25
N GLU A 136 -25.90 -5.90 16.35
CA GLU A 136 -26.70 -6.31 15.20
C GLU A 136 -27.10 -5.11 14.34
N GLN A 137 -27.51 -4.01 14.97
CA GLN A 137 -27.80 -2.76 14.28
C GLN A 137 -26.55 -2.19 13.61
N CYS A 138 -25.40 -2.20 14.27
CA CYS A 138 -24.13 -1.77 13.68
C CYS A 138 -23.76 -2.60 12.44
N ALA A 139 -23.94 -3.92 12.50
CA ALA A 139 -23.74 -4.81 11.35
C ALA A 139 -24.74 -4.53 10.22
N SER A 140 -26.01 -4.32 10.56
CA SER A 140 -27.07 -4.01 9.59
C SER A 140 -26.90 -2.63 8.94
N GLU A 141 -26.45 -1.62 9.67
CA GLU A 141 -26.12 -0.30 9.15
C GLU A 141 -24.91 -0.36 8.22
N ALA A 142 -23.89 -1.17 8.55
CA ALA A 142 -22.76 -1.41 7.67
C ALA A 142 -23.18 -2.10 6.35
N GLU A 143 -24.14 -3.03 6.40
CA GLU A 143 -24.74 -3.70 5.24
C GLU A 143 -25.63 -2.75 4.40
N ALA A 144 -26.56 -2.01 5.03
CA ALA A 144 -27.46 -1.07 4.35
C ALA A 144 -26.70 0.12 3.74
N ALA A 145 -25.67 0.61 4.42
CA ALA A 145 -24.80 1.64 3.86
C ALA A 145 -23.96 1.09 2.69
N VAL A 146 -23.70 -0.22 2.62
CA VAL A 146 -23.16 -0.84 1.40
C VAL A 146 -24.21 -0.89 0.30
N GLU A 147 -25.49 -1.05 0.56
CA GLU A 147 -26.53 -1.00 -0.49
C GLU A 147 -26.71 0.43 -1.06
N GLU A 148 -26.76 1.45 -0.20
CA GLU A 148 -26.76 2.86 -0.65
C GLU A 148 -25.41 3.29 -1.26
N GLY A 149 -24.30 2.69 -0.80
CA GLY A 149 -22.96 2.87 -1.37
C GLY A 149 -22.66 2.01 -2.60
N ASN A 150 -23.43 0.95 -2.87
CA ASN A 150 -23.27 0.01 -3.99
C ASN A 150 -23.86 0.54 -5.30
N ALA A 151 -24.64 1.61 -5.25
CA ALA A 151 -24.83 2.44 -6.44
C ALA A 151 -23.49 3.03 -6.95
N ALA A 152 -22.42 3.01 -6.13
CA ALA A 152 -21.09 3.53 -6.43
C ALA A 152 -19.92 2.52 -6.22
N ALA A 153 -20.18 1.25 -5.91
CA ALA A 153 -19.11 0.27 -5.72
C ALA A 153 -18.66 -0.33 -7.06
N ARG A 154 -17.40 -0.06 -7.43
CA ARG A 154 -16.81 -0.54 -8.67
C ARG A 154 -16.72 -2.06 -8.68
N ARG A 155 -17.21 -2.69 -9.74
CA ARG A 155 -17.12 -4.15 -9.92
C ARG A 155 -15.65 -4.57 -10.17
N PRO A 156 -15.23 -5.78 -9.75
CA PRO A 156 -13.89 -6.28 -10.03
C PRO A 156 -13.58 -6.35 -11.53
N ILE A 157 -12.33 -6.05 -11.89
CA ILE A 157 -11.86 -6.17 -13.27
C ILE A 157 -11.89 -7.61 -13.80
N THR A 158 -12.22 -7.78 -15.08
CA THR A 158 -12.20 -9.04 -15.83
C THR A 158 -11.25 -8.98 -17.01
N ALA A 159 -10.92 -10.13 -17.61
CA ALA A 159 -10.07 -10.17 -18.81
C ALA A 159 -10.70 -9.41 -20.00
N ARG A 160 -12.04 -9.43 -20.12
CA ARG A 160 -12.76 -8.66 -21.15
C ARG A 160 -12.57 -7.17 -20.94
N ASP A 161 -12.59 -6.70 -19.70
CA ASP A 161 -12.38 -5.30 -19.37
C ASP A 161 -10.97 -4.85 -19.74
N VAL A 162 -9.95 -5.68 -19.50
CA VAL A 162 -8.57 -5.37 -19.92
C VAL A 162 -8.51 -5.09 -21.42
N SER A 163 -9.17 -5.91 -22.24
CA SER A 163 -9.20 -5.69 -23.70
C SER A 163 -9.92 -4.40 -24.10
N ILE A 164 -11.01 -4.06 -23.42
CA ILE A 164 -11.75 -2.81 -23.67
C ILE A 164 -10.90 -1.60 -23.27
N ILE A 165 -10.36 -1.62 -22.06
CA ILE A 165 -9.49 -0.57 -21.52
C ILE A 165 -8.27 -0.38 -22.43
N ALA A 166 -7.65 -1.47 -22.89
CA ALA A 166 -6.52 -1.42 -23.82
C ALA A 166 -6.85 -0.63 -25.09
N LYS A 167 -7.97 -0.95 -25.76
CA LYS A 167 -8.42 -0.25 -26.97
C LYS A 167 -8.72 1.23 -26.71
N THR A 168 -9.33 1.55 -25.56
CA THR A 168 -9.59 2.94 -25.20
C THR A 168 -8.29 3.71 -24.99
N LEU A 169 -7.31 3.13 -24.30
CA LEU A 169 -6.00 3.76 -24.06
C LEU A 169 -5.14 3.91 -25.31
N GLU A 170 -5.38 3.13 -26.36
CA GLU A 170 -4.73 3.29 -27.67
C GLU A 170 -5.23 4.51 -28.43
N THR A 171 -6.50 4.87 -28.25
CA THR A 171 -7.17 5.95 -29.00
C THR A 171 -7.28 7.25 -28.22
N GLN A 172 -7.28 7.21 -26.89
CA GLN A 172 -7.34 8.40 -26.05
C GLN A 172 -5.94 8.89 -25.62
N PRO A 173 -5.66 10.21 -25.70
CA PRO A 173 -4.40 10.75 -25.24
C PRO A 173 -4.29 10.66 -23.71
N VAL A 174 -3.20 10.09 -23.21
CA VAL A 174 -2.94 10.00 -21.76
C VAL A 174 -2.26 11.24 -21.17
N ALA A 175 -1.84 12.19 -22.02
CA ALA A 175 -1.13 13.41 -21.62
C ALA A 175 -1.80 14.19 -20.49
N PRO A 176 -3.14 14.38 -20.44
CA PRO A 176 -3.80 15.11 -19.34
C PRO A 176 -3.66 14.44 -17.97
N PHE A 177 -3.35 13.14 -17.93
CA PHE A 177 -3.21 12.37 -16.69
C PHE A 177 -1.75 12.23 -16.24
N ILE A 178 -0.81 12.76 -17.02
CA ILE A 178 0.61 12.76 -16.67
C ILE A 178 0.84 13.80 -15.58
N GLN A 179 1.37 13.33 -14.45
CA GLN A 179 1.78 14.15 -13.32
C GLN A 179 3.28 14.04 -13.14
N SER A 180 3.85 14.94 -12.34
CA SER A 180 5.26 14.88 -11.99
C SER A 180 5.48 15.24 -10.53
N GLN A 181 6.32 14.46 -9.85
CA GLN A 181 6.75 14.73 -8.48
C GLN A 181 8.27 14.90 -8.43
N ARG A 182 8.74 15.84 -7.60
CA ARG A 182 10.16 16.15 -7.53
C ARG A 182 10.88 15.28 -6.49
N ALA A 183 12.02 14.72 -6.89
CA ALA A 183 13.05 14.27 -5.97
C ALA A 183 14.14 15.34 -5.84
N VAL A 184 14.64 15.54 -4.63
CA VAL A 184 15.64 16.57 -4.32
C VAL A 184 16.90 15.94 -3.73
N SER A 185 18.01 16.66 -3.87
CA SER A 185 19.27 16.37 -3.19
C SER A 185 19.69 17.55 -2.32
N LEU A 186 20.17 17.26 -1.12
CA LEU A 186 20.72 18.24 -0.19
C LEU A 186 22.26 18.24 -0.31
N ALA A 187 22.83 19.42 -0.55
CA ALA A 187 24.27 19.65 -0.51
C ALA A 187 24.54 20.83 0.43
N GLY A 188 24.81 20.52 1.71
CA GLY A 188 24.83 21.53 2.76
C GLY A 188 23.47 22.22 2.88
N ALA A 189 23.46 23.55 2.76
CA ALA A 189 22.23 24.36 2.79
C ALA A 189 21.53 24.46 1.42
N GLN A 190 22.12 23.93 0.34
CA GLN A 190 21.55 24.00 -1.00
C GLN A 190 20.65 22.80 -1.30
N VAL A 191 19.49 23.07 -1.88
CA VAL A 191 18.55 22.05 -2.35
C VAL A 191 18.54 22.04 -3.88
N GLY A 192 19.04 20.95 -4.45
CA GLY A 192 19.05 20.69 -5.89
C GLY A 192 17.87 19.80 -6.30
N THR A 193 17.44 19.91 -7.56
CA THR A 193 16.52 18.91 -8.14
C THR A 193 17.36 17.72 -8.60
N LEU A 194 17.06 16.52 -8.08
CA LEU A 194 17.70 15.28 -8.51
C LEU A 194 17.05 14.81 -9.82
N PHE A 195 15.74 14.62 -9.81
CA PHE A 195 14.91 14.34 -10.98
C PHE A 195 13.44 14.71 -10.71
N CYS A 196 12.61 14.67 -11.74
CA CYS A 196 11.16 14.72 -11.64
C CYS A 196 10.59 13.36 -12.06
N GLU A 197 10.03 12.61 -11.12
CA GLU A 197 9.30 11.36 -11.41
C GLU A 197 8.02 11.68 -12.15
N THR A 198 7.92 11.22 -13.39
CA THR A 198 6.76 11.37 -14.26
C THR A 198 5.94 10.09 -14.23
N PHE A 199 4.66 10.21 -13.89
CA PHE A 199 3.77 9.08 -13.71
C PHE A 199 2.34 9.41 -14.18
N LEU A 200 1.56 8.38 -14.45
CA LEU A 200 0.14 8.52 -14.76
C LEU A 200 -0.69 8.45 -13.48
N SER A 201 -1.59 9.42 -13.29
CA SER A 201 -2.59 9.34 -12.22
C SER A 201 -3.63 8.28 -12.55
N ILE A 202 -3.45 7.08 -12.00
CA ILE A 202 -4.37 5.96 -12.20
C ILE A 202 -5.78 6.31 -11.71
N GLY A 203 -5.90 7.09 -10.64
CA GLY A 203 -7.19 7.51 -10.10
C GLY A 203 -7.96 8.42 -11.06
N GLU A 204 -7.31 9.43 -11.65
CA GLU A 204 -7.95 10.30 -12.65
C GLU A 204 -8.25 9.53 -13.94
N LEU A 205 -7.32 8.69 -14.39
CA LEU A 205 -7.50 7.87 -15.59
C LEU A 205 -8.67 6.90 -15.44
N GLN A 206 -8.78 6.22 -14.28
CA GLN A 206 -9.85 5.29 -13.99
C GLN A 206 -11.22 5.98 -14.02
N ARG A 207 -11.34 7.23 -13.52
CA ARG A 207 -12.61 7.97 -13.58
C ARG A 207 -13.09 8.22 -15.01
N VAL A 208 -12.18 8.32 -15.98
CA VAL A 208 -12.51 8.59 -17.38
C VAL A 208 -12.70 7.30 -18.16
N VAL A 209 -11.79 6.33 -18.00
CA VAL A 209 -11.71 5.15 -18.85
C VAL A 209 -12.49 3.96 -18.30
N ALA A 210 -12.63 3.86 -16.98
CA ALA A 210 -13.19 2.70 -16.30
C ALA A 210 -13.86 3.07 -14.95
N PRO A 211 -14.84 3.99 -14.94
CA PRO A 211 -15.38 4.58 -13.70
C PRO A 211 -16.01 3.55 -12.76
N ASP A 212 -16.56 2.48 -13.32
CA ASP A 212 -17.29 1.44 -12.58
C ASP A 212 -16.45 0.18 -12.32
N ILE A 213 -15.16 0.17 -12.66
CA ILE A 213 -14.30 -1.03 -12.59
C ILE A 213 -13.18 -0.81 -11.60
N ASP A 214 -13.01 -1.71 -10.63
CA ASP A 214 -11.85 -1.72 -9.75
C ASP A 214 -10.66 -2.38 -10.46
N LEU A 215 -9.74 -1.54 -10.94
CA LEU A 215 -8.51 -1.96 -11.63
C LEU A 215 -7.56 -2.72 -10.71
N PHE A 216 -7.64 -2.52 -9.39
CA PHE A 216 -6.72 -3.11 -8.42
C PHE A 216 -7.24 -4.44 -7.84
N ALA A 217 -8.47 -4.83 -8.17
CA ALA A 217 -9.10 -6.05 -7.65
C ALA A 217 -8.33 -7.33 -8.02
N LYS A 218 -7.64 -7.34 -9.18
CA LYS A 218 -6.85 -8.49 -9.64
C LYS A 218 -5.44 -8.04 -10.06
N PRO A 219 -4.41 -8.25 -9.21
CA PRO A 219 -3.05 -7.78 -9.47
C PRO A 219 -2.46 -8.25 -10.81
N ALA A 220 -2.72 -9.50 -11.20
CA ALA A 220 -2.26 -10.03 -12.48
C ALA A 220 -2.84 -9.25 -13.68
N LEU A 221 -4.13 -8.88 -13.63
CA LEU A 221 -4.77 -8.09 -14.69
C LEU A 221 -4.29 -6.64 -14.69
N PHE A 222 -4.05 -6.07 -13.51
CA PHE A 222 -3.45 -4.75 -13.40
C PHE A 222 -2.05 -4.69 -14.02
N HIS A 223 -1.24 -5.75 -13.84
CA HIS A 223 0.09 -5.84 -14.45
C HIS A 223 0.05 -5.83 -16.00
N PHE A 224 -0.99 -6.40 -16.62
CA PHE A 224 -1.18 -6.25 -18.07
C PHE A 224 -1.52 -4.80 -18.46
N ILE A 225 -2.36 -4.14 -17.66
CA ILE A 225 -2.73 -2.73 -17.89
C ILE A 225 -1.52 -1.82 -17.70
N SER A 226 -0.69 -2.02 -16.68
CA SER A 226 0.49 -1.17 -16.44
C SER A 226 1.44 -1.17 -17.62
N ARG A 227 1.66 -2.31 -18.29
CA ARG A 227 2.48 -2.37 -19.51
C ARG A 227 1.89 -1.55 -20.68
N ILE A 228 0.56 -1.51 -20.80
CA ILE A 228 -0.12 -0.69 -21.81
C ILE A 228 0.03 0.79 -21.46
N LEU A 229 -0.14 1.14 -20.18
CA LEU A 229 0.03 2.50 -19.68
C LEU A 229 1.46 3.01 -19.90
N ASP A 230 2.48 2.19 -19.65
CA ASP A 230 3.86 2.58 -19.94
C ASP A 230 4.02 2.95 -21.42
N ARG A 231 3.51 2.12 -22.34
CA ARG A 231 3.58 2.38 -23.78
C ARG A 231 2.84 3.66 -24.17
N CYS A 232 1.67 3.91 -23.58
CA CYS A 232 0.93 5.16 -23.79
C CYS A 232 1.73 6.38 -23.28
N MET A 233 2.35 6.28 -22.11
CA MET A 233 3.19 7.33 -21.52
C MET A 233 4.40 7.61 -22.40
N LEU A 234 5.13 6.58 -22.84
CA LEU A 234 6.29 6.71 -23.73
C LEU A 234 5.92 7.34 -25.07
N ARG A 235 4.77 6.97 -25.68
CA ARG A 235 4.28 7.65 -26.90
C ARG A 235 4.01 9.12 -26.66
N SER A 236 3.35 9.46 -25.54
CA SER A 236 3.07 10.85 -25.18
C SER A 236 4.36 11.66 -24.98
N LEU A 237 5.34 11.11 -24.27
CA LEU A 237 6.62 11.76 -24.02
C LEU A 237 7.48 11.88 -25.28
N ALA A 238 7.46 10.88 -26.17
CA ALA A 238 8.15 10.94 -27.46
C ALA A 238 7.54 11.99 -28.38
N ALA A 239 6.21 12.17 -28.34
CA ALA A 239 5.52 13.20 -29.12
C ALA A 239 5.79 14.61 -28.59
N SER A 240 5.85 14.80 -27.27
CA SER A 240 6.11 16.11 -26.67
C SER A 240 7.58 16.51 -26.67
N GLY A 241 8.49 15.54 -26.73
CA GLY A 241 9.93 15.75 -26.58
C GLY A 241 10.34 16.24 -25.19
N PRO A 242 11.65 16.46 -24.96
CA PRO A 242 12.17 17.00 -23.72
C PRO A 242 11.76 18.46 -23.53
N GLN A 243 10.76 18.71 -22.68
CA GLN A 243 10.28 20.06 -22.37
C GLN A 243 11.08 20.77 -21.28
N SER A 244 11.95 20.06 -20.55
CA SER A 244 12.72 20.60 -19.42
C SER A 244 14.19 20.20 -19.51
N VAL A 245 15.07 21.06 -18.98
CA VAL A 245 16.48 20.75 -18.74
C VAL A 245 16.65 19.84 -17.49
N LYS A 246 15.58 19.63 -16.72
CA LYS A 246 15.65 18.80 -15.51
C LYS A 246 15.58 17.31 -15.87
N PRO A 247 16.37 16.44 -15.20
CA PRO A 247 16.25 15.01 -15.38
C PRO A 247 14.84 14.53 -15.05
N ILE A 248 14.28 13.66 -15.89
CA ILE A 248 13.02 12.97 -15.63
C ILE A 248 13.29 11.58 -15.07
N SER A 249 12.34 11.02 -14.34
CA SER A 249 12.35 9.64 -13.90
C SER A 249 11.06 8.94 -14.33
N LEU A 250 11.16 7.71 -14.82
CA LEU A 250 10.04 6.93 -15.34
C LEU A 250 9.99 5.56 -14.69
N ASN A 251 8.85 5.21 -14.09
CA ASN A 251 8.58 3.83 -13.71
C ASN A 251 8.21 3.03 -14.95
N LEU A 252 8.96 1.96 -15.23
CA LEU A 252 8.69 1.10 -16.38
C LEU A 252 8.77 -0.37 -15.97
N ASN A 253 7.86 -1.17 -16.54
CA ASN A 253 7.98 -2.62 -16.50
C ASN A 253 9.19 -3.05 -17.37
N ILE A 254 9.93 -4.09 -16.96
CA ILE A 254 11.11 -4.59 -17.68
C ILE A 254 10.78 -4.89 -19.15
N GLY A 255 9.66 -5.58 -19.39
CA GLY A 255 9.21 -5.91 -20.74
C GLY A 255 8.88 -4.70 -21.63
N THR A 256 8.63 -3.52 -21.04
CA THR A 256 8.39 -2.29 -21.80
C THR A 256 9.68 -1.78 -22.47
N LEU A 257 10.84 -2.01 -21.86
CA LEU A 257 12.14 -1.52 -22.37
C LEU A 257 12.50 -2.11 -23.74
N PHE A 258 11.94 -3.27 -24.08
CA PHE A 258 12.16 -3.95 -25.35
C PHE A 258 11.11 -3.60 -26.42
N THR A 259 10.24 -2.62 -26.16
CA THR A 259 9.16 -2.24 -27.08
C THR A 259 9.59 -1.18 -28.12
N PRO A 260 8.91 -1.10 -29.28
CA PRO A 260 9.12 -0.01 -30.23
C PRO A 260 8.85 1.38 -29.64
N GLU A 261 7.92 1.49 -28.70
CA GLU A 261 7.62 2.75 -28.01
C GLU A 261 8.80 3.25 -27.18
N PHE A 262 9.50 2.35 -26.47
CA PHE A 262 10.71 2.71 -25.76
C PHE A 262 11.81 3.14 -26.73
N ARG A 263 12.02 2.41 -27.83
CA ARG A 263 12.99 2.82 -28.87
C ARG A 263 12.69 4.21 -29.43
N ARG A 264 11.41 4.53 -29.65
CA ARG A 264 11.01 5.84 -30.17
C ARG A 264 11.22 6.95 -29.14
N PHE A 265 10.91 6.67 -27.88
CA PHE A 265 11.22 7.55 -26.76
C PHE A 265 12.73 7.81 -26.66
N ASP A 266 13.55 6.75 -26.69
CA ASP A 266 15.02 6.82 -26.66
C ASP A 266 15.56 7.72 -27.77
N GLN A 267 15.12 7.56 -29.02
CA GLN A 267 15.53 8.41 -30.14
C GLN A 267 15.29 9.91 -29.92
N VAL A 268 14.21 10.27 -29.21
CA VAL A 268 13.82 11.67 -28.98
C VAL A 268 14.49 12.25 -27.72
N TRP A 269 14.69 11.41 -26.71
CA TRP A 269 15.20 11.80 -25.40
C TRP A 269 16.69 11.50 -25.20
N HIS A 270 17.35 10.88 -26.18
CA HIS A 270 18.78 10.62 -26.17
C HIS A 270 19.56 11.94 -26.00
N GLY A 271 20.48 11.98 -25.03
CA GLY A 271 21.29 13.16 -24.75
C GLY A 271 20.57 14.30 -24.03
N ALA A 272 19.27 14.17 -23.73
CA ALA A 272 18.59 15.04 -22.75
C ALA A 272 19.19 14.83 -21.35
N ALA A 273 18.72 15.58 -20.35
CA ALA A 273 19.14 15.41 -18.96
C ALA A 273 18.82 13.98 -18.47
N ARG A 274 19.78 13.08 -18.67
CA ARG A 274 19.80 11.62 -18.47
C ARG A 274 18.57 11.09 -17.73
N PRO A 275 17.56 10.56 -18.44
CA PRO A 275 16.40 9.99 -17.79
C PRO A 275 16.79 8.88 -16.83
N VAL A 276 16.12 8.84 -15.68
CA VAL A 276 16.20 7.77 -14.71
C VAL A 276 15.09 6.76 -15.02
N ILE A 277 15.43 5.48 -15.09
CA ILE A 277 14.44 4.41 -15.23
C ILE A 277 14.28 3.71 -13.87
N GLU A 278 13.08 3.77 -13.30
CA GLU A 278 12.72 3.11 -12.05
C GLU A 278 12.14 1.72 -12.36
N ILE A 279 12.75 0.68 -11.78
CA ILE A 279 12.31 -0.71 -11.89
C ILE A 279 11.97 -1.21 -10.49
N GLN A 280 10.80 -1.84 -10.34
CA GLN A 280 10.36 -2.37 -9.05
C GLN A 280 11.25 -3.56 -8.64
N ILE A 281 11.65 -3.61 -7.36
CA ILE A 281 12.44 -4.71 -6.80
C ILE A 281 11.79 -6.07 -7.03
N VAL A 282 10.46 -6.15 -6.94
CA VAL A 282 9.72 -7.40 -7.18
C VAL A 282 9.85 -7.88 -8.63
N ASP A 283 9.92 -6.98 -9.60
CA ASP A 283 10.11 -7.35 -11.01
C ASP A 283 11.56 -7.79 -11.24
N ALA A 284 12.53 -7.07 -10.67
CA ALA A 284 13.95 -7.44 -10.75
C ALA A 284 14.27 -8.81 -10.13
N LEU A 285 13.56 -9.18 -9.07
CA LEU A 285 13.72 -10.49 -8.42
C LEU A 285 12.94 -11.61 -9.10
N THR A 286 11.83 -11.31 -9.79
CA THR A 286 11.05 -12.33 -10.51
C THR A 286 11.63 -12.64 -11.90
N ASP A 287 12.23 -11.65 -12.56
CA ASP A 287 12.92 -11.80 -13.85
C ASP A 287 14.35 -11.24 -13.76
N THR A 288 15.24 -11.97 -13.07
CA THR A 288 16.60 -11.51 -12.82
C THR A 288 17.45 -11.44 -14.10
N GLU A 289 17.24 -12.35 -15.04
CA GLU A 289 17.96 -12.35 -16.33
C GLU A 289 17.50 -11.19 -17.22
N GLY A 290 16.18 -11.03 -17.40
CA GLY A 290 15.62 -9.91 -18.16
C GLY A 290 15.97 -8.56 -17.53
N PHE A 291 15.98 -8.47 -16.20
CA PHE A 291 16.44 -7.29 -15.49
C PHE A 291 17.92 -6.98 -15.75
N ALA A 292 18.81 -7.98 -15.68
CA ALA A 292 20.25 -7.77 -15.91
C ALA A 292 20.51 -7.25 -17.34
N ILE A 293 19.88 -7.87 -18.35
CA ILE A 293 19.97 -7.44 -19.75
C ILE A 293 19.45 -6.00 -19.91
N ALA A 294 18.27 -5.71 -19.36
CA ALA A 294 17.66 -4.39 -19.44
C ALA A 294 18.51 -3.31 -18.75
N ARG A 295 19.02 -3.59 -17.54
CA ARG A 295 19.90 -2.71 -16.79
C ARG A 295 21.17 -2.39 -17.59
N ASP A 296 21.82 -3.40 -18.15
CA ASP A 296 23.08 -3.21 -18.86
C ASP A 296 22.87 -2.44 -20.18
N ASP A 297 21.79 -2.69 -20.92
CA ASP A 297 21.43 -1.92 -22.12
C ASP A 297 21.10 -0.45 -21.79
N LEU A 298 20.35 -0.20 -20.71
CA LEU A 298 20.06 1.15 -20.24
C LEU A 298 21.33 1.90 -19.87
N LYS A 299 22.23 1.28 -19.11
CA LYS A 299 23.49 1.91 -18.68
C LYS A 299 24.42 2.16 -19.87
N ALA A 300 24.49 1.24 -20.83
CA ALA A 300 25.28 1.42 -22.05
C ALA A 300 24.81 2.64 -22.88
N ARG A 301 23.52 2.99 -22.80
CA ARG A 301 22.92 4.17 -23.44
C ARG A 301 22.98 5.44 -22.58
N GLY A 302 23.56 5.36 -21.38
CA GLY A 302 23.74 6.52 -20.49
C GLY A 302 22.54 6.85 -19.59
N TYR A 303 21.54 5.97 -19.49
CA TYR A 303 20.48 6.08 -18.50
C TYR A 303 21.00 5.76 -17.10
N LEU A 304 20.35 6.32 -16.08
CA LEU A 304 20.51 5.87 -14.70
C LEU A 304 19.40 4.87 -14.37
N VAL A 305 19.75 3.79 -13.71
CA VAL A 305 18.79 2.78 -13.26
C VAL A 305 18.53 2.96 -11.76
N LEU A 306 17.27 3.10 -11.38
CA LEU A 306 16.81 3.19 -10.01
C LEU A 306 16.01 1.94 -9.64
N LEU A 307 16.33 1.35 -8.49
CA LEU A 307 15.57 0.23 -7.93
C LEU A 307 14.51 0.77 -6.96
N ASP A 308 13.23 0.59 -7.26
CA ASP A 308 12.10 1.09 -6.47
C ASP A 308 11.35 -0.02 -5.72
N GLY A 309 10.44 0.35 -4.83
CA GLY A 309 9.60 -0.58 -4.06
C GLY A 309 10.29 -1.12 -2.80
N LEU A 310 11.46 -0.60 -2.44
CA LEU A 310 12.15 -1.03 -1.22
C LEU A 310 11.56 -0.39 0.03
N THR A 311 11.65 -1.13 1.12
CA THR A 311 11.35 -0.69 2.47
C THR A 311 12.59 -0.90 3.35
N PRO A 312 12.66 -0.33 4.56
CA PRO A 312 13.76 -0.59 5.49
C PRO A 312 13.99 -2.10 5.72
N LEU A 313 12.91 -2.90 5.78
CA LEU A 313 13.02 -4.35 5.91
C LEU A 313 13.65 -5.01 4.67
N HIS A 314 13.25 -4.58 3.47
CA HIS A 314 13.85 -5.10 2.23
C HIS A 314 15.35 -4.78 2.18
N LEU A 315 15.74 -3.55 2.53
CA LEU A 315 17.15 -3.12 2.55
C LEU A 315 17.98 -3.91 3.58
N ALA A 316 17.36 -4.31 4.70
CA ALA A 316 18.02 -5.11 5.72
C ALA A 316 18.20 -6.59 5.33
N ALA A 317 17.27 -7.12 4.53
CA ALA A 317 17.16 -8.55 4.20
C ALA A 317 17.82 -8.93 2.86
N ILE A 318 17.82 -8.04 1.87
CA ILE A 318 18.22 -8.34 0.49
C ILE A 318 19.57 -7.67 0.18
N ASP A 319 20.47 -8.38 -0.50
CA ASP A 319 21.72 -7.78 -1.00
C ASP A 319 21.49 -7.00 -2.29
N VAL A 320 20.82 -5.85 -2.15
CA VAL A 320 20.47 -4.96 -3.26
C VAL A 320 21.70 -4.40 -3.98
N GLY A 321 22.87 -4.40 -3.33
CA GLY A 321 24.14 -4.03 -3.95
C GLY A 321 24.51 -4.94 -5.13
N GLY A 322 24.16 -6.23 -5.05
CA GLY A 322 24.40 -7.22 -6.11
C GLY A 322 23.58 -6.97 -7.38
N LEU A 323 22.52 -6.16 -7.31
CA LEU A 323 21.70 -5.80 -8.48
C LEU A 323 22.34 -4.68 -9.34
N GLN A 324 23.39 -4.03 -8.84
CA GLN A 324 24.23 -3.07 -9.58
C GLN A 324 23.48 -1.88 -10.24
N THR A 325 22.35 -1.45 -9.66
CA THR A 325 21.64 -0.22 -10.06
C THR A 325 22.39 1.04 -9.64
N ASP A 326 22.09 2.19 -10.22
CA ASP A 326 22.75 3.45 -9.86
C ASP A 326 22.12 4.08 -8.61
N LEU A 327 20.79 3.98 -8.49
CA LEU A 327 20.01 4.49 -7.36
C LEU A 327 19.14 3.39 -6.74
N ILE A 328 18.81 3.57 -5.46
CA ILE A 328 17.91 2.70 -4.69
C ILE A 328 16.96 3.57 -3.90
N LYS A 329 15.66 3.44 -4.18
CA LYS A 329 14.60 4.22 -3.54
C LYS A 329 13.96 3.41 -2.44
N VAL A 330 14.04 3.93 -1.22
CA VAL A 330 13.55 3.27 0.00
C VAL A 330 12.42 4.09 0.58
N ALA A 331 11.22 3.52 0.63
CA ALA A 331 10.07 4.16 1.24
C ALA A 331 10.26 4.29 2.75
N TRP A 332 10.13 5.50 3.28
CA TRP A 332 10.15 5.75 4.72
C TRP A 332 9.09 4.91 5.44
N SER A 333 9.50 4.30 6.56
CA SER A 333 8.60 3.58 7.46
C SER A 333 9.16 3.58 8.87
N ARG A 334 8.64 4.49 9.72
CA ARG A 334 9.05 4.59 11.13
C ARG A 334 8.89 3.25 11.88
N PRO A 335 7.76 2.51 11.78
CA PRO A 335 7.61 1.24 12.49
C PRO A 335 8.66 0.20 12.09
N GLN A 336 9.02 0.13 10.80
CA GLN A 336 10.04 -0.82 10.34
C GLN A 336 11.45 -0.43 10.80
N ILE A 337 11.77 0.86 10.81
CA ILE A 337 13.07 1.34 11.29
C ILE A 337 13.20 1.07 12.79
N GLU A 338 12.16 1.34 13.57
CA GLU A 338 12.13 1.04 15.01
C GLU A 338 12.24 -0.47 15.27
N ALA A 339 11.52 -1.30 14.51
CA ALA A 339 11.62 -2.76 14.62
C ALA A 339 13.04 -3.29 14.31
N LEU A 340 13.72 -2.72 13.30
CA LEU A 340 15.11 -3.07 13.00
C LEU A 340 16.06 -2.60 14.11
N ARG A 341 15.87 -1.38 14.61
CA ARG A 341 16.70 -0.79 15.68
C ARG A 341 16.62 -1.59 16.98
N LEU A 342 15.45 -2.14 17.32
CA LEU A 342 15.29 -3.02 18.47
C LEU A 342 16.09 -4.33 18.35
N ARG A 343 16.28 -4.82 17.13
CA ARG A 343 17.07 -6.04 16.88
C ARG A 343 18.56 -5.74 16.85
N ASP A 344 18.93 -4.67 16.17
CA ASP A 344 20.31 -4.20 16.00
C ASP A 344 20.29 -2.72 15.62
N PRO A 345 20.70 -1.82 16.54
CA PRO A 345 20.63 -0.37 16.33
C PRO A 345 21.37 0.14 15.09
N ASP A 346 22.43 -0.55 14.69
CA ASP A 346 23.32 -0.13 13.61
C ASP A 346 23.10 -0.89 12.30
N LEU A 347 22.21 -1.89 12.27
CA LEU A 347 21.96 -2.71 11.09
C LEU A 347 21.62 -1.88 9.86
N LEU A 348 20.67 -0.94 9.98
CA LEU A 348 20.25 -0.12 8.84
C LEU A 348 21.36 0.82 8.38
N ARG A 349 22.13 1.40 9.32
CA ARG A 349 23.31 2.24 9.02
C ARG A 349 24.34 1.45 8.21
N ARG A 350 24.73 0.26 8.68
CA ARG A 350 25.71 -0.61 7.99
C ARG A 350 25.21 -1.04 6.61
N ARG A 351 23.91 -1.29 6.45
CA ARG A 351 23.31 -1.64 5.16
C ARG A 351 23.33 -0.47 4.18
N ILE A 352 22.99 0.74 4.64
CA ILE A 352 23.09 1.96 3.83
C ILE A 352 24.54 2.24 3.43
N GLU A 353 25.50 2.06 4.34
CA GLU A 353 26.93 2.22 4.05
C GLU A 353 27.45 1.19 3.04
N LYS A 354 27.10 -0.09 3.21
CA LYS A 354 27.46 -1.16 2.27
C LYS A 354 26.94 -0.86 0.86
N VAL A 355 25.72 -0.35 0.76
CA VAL A 355 25.10 0.01 -0.53
C VAL A 355 25.72 1.27 -1.11
N GLY A 356 26.08 2.23 -0.27
CA GLY A 356 26.52 3.56 -0.63
C GLY A 356 25.45 4.60 -0.32
N ARG A 357 25.76 5.53 0.59
CA ARG A 357 24.85 6.61 1.03
C ARG A 357 24.35 7.46 -0.14
N ASP A 358 25.26 7.77 -1.07
CA ASP A 358 24.99 8.50 -2.31
C ASP A 358 24.25 7.68 -3.37
N ARG A 359 23.73 6.50 -3.06
CA ARG A 359 22.84 5.74 -3.94
C ARG A 359 21.42 5.69 -3.40
N ILE A 360 21.21 6.02 -2.12
CA ILE A 360 19.90 5.96 -1.48
C ILE A 360 19.10 7.23 -1.78
N VAL A 361 17.86 7.04 -2.21
CA VAL A 361 16.82 8.08 -2.26
C VAL A 361 15.74 7.68 -1.26
N LEU A 362 15.48 8.51 -0.26
CA LEU A 362 14.38 8.25 0.69
C LEU A 362 13.06 8.72 0.08
N GLY A 363 12.15 7.79 -0.17
CA GLY A 363 10.79 8.04 -0.65
C GLY A 363 9.77 8.14 0.49
N ARG A 364 8.54 8.59 0.16
CA ARG A 364 7.43 8.76 1.13
C ARG A 364 7.79 9.63 2.33
N VAL A 365 8.56 10.68 2.10
CA VAL A 365 8.93 11.65 3.12
C VAL A 365 7.74 12.58 3.39
N GLU A 366 7.08 12.37 4.53
CA GLU A 366 5.87 13.10 4.94
C GLU A 366 6.10 13.95 6.20
N THR A 367 7.24 13.79 6.88
CA THR A 367 7.57 14.48 8.12
C THR A 367 9.01 14.98 8.14
N GLU A 368 9.27 15.98 8.99
CA GLU A 368 10.63 16.48 9.27
C GLU A 368 11.49 15.40 9.96
N GLU A 369 10.89 14.60 10.84
CA GLU A 369 11.53 13.47 11.51
C GLU A 369 12.15 12.48 10.51
N ALA A 370 11.44 12.19 9.40
CA ALA A 370 11.94 11.30 8.36
C ALA A 370 13.23 11.84 7.73
N ILE A 371 13.31 13.14 7.49
CA ILE A 371 14.52 13.80 6.97
C ILE A 371 15.63 13.74 8.02
N ALA A 372 15.36 14.17 9.26
CA ALA A 372 16.36 14.21 10.32
C ALA A 372 16.98 12.82 10.58
N THR A 373 16.14 11.79 10.62
CA THR A 373 16.58 10.40 10.81
C THR A 373 17.48 9.94 9.66
N ALA A 374 17.09 10.22 8.43
CA ALA A 374 17.84 9.81 7.25
C ALA A 374 19.15 10.58 7.06
N VAL A 375 19.18 11.88 7.39
CA VAL A 375 20.43 12.66 7.49
C VAL A 375 21.36 12.04 8.54
N GLY A 376 20.82 11.53 9.65
CA GLY A 376 21.60 10.77 10.65
C GLY A 376 22.23 9.47 10.13
N PHE A 377 21.68 8.90 9.05
CA PHE A 377 22.25 7.78 8.29
C PHE A 377 23.18 8.23 7.15
N GLY A 378 23.34 9.54 6.95
CA GLY A 378 24.12 10.13 5.85
C GLY A 378 23.41 10.14 4.51
N VAL A 379 22.08 9.93 4.47
CA VAL A 379 21.28 10.02 3.25
C VAL A 379 20.94 11.49 2.98
N THR A 380 21.15 11.93 1.74
CA THR A 380 20.99 13.34 1.34
C THR A 380 19.95 13.54 0.24
N ARG A 381 19.24 12.49 -0.18
CA ARG A 381 18.28 12.54 -1.30
C ARG A 381 16.89 12.12 -0.85
N PHE A 382 15.88 12.90 -1.23
CA PHE A 382 14.55 12.81 -0.66
C PHE A 382 13.46 13.03 -1.70
N GLN A 383 12.34 12.33 -1.50
CA GLN A 383 11.11 12.51 -2.24
C GLN A 383 9.89 12.27 -1.36
N GLY A 384 8.89 13.14 -1.46
CA GLY A 384 7.62 12.98 -0.76
C GLY A 384 6.87 14.29 -0.60
N TYR A 385 5.65 14.19 -0.08
CA TYR A 385 4.75 15.34 0.06
C TYR A 385 5.32 16.47 0.93
N TYR A 386 6.07 16.12 1.98
CA TYR A 386 6.72 17.13 2.82
C TYR A 386 7.81 17.90 2.07
N ILE A 387 8.55 17.23 1.18
CA ILE A 387 9.54 17.87 0.30
C ILE A 387 8.86 18.83 -0.67
N ASP A 388 7.74 18.44 -1.28
CA ASP A 388 6.99 19.30 -2.19
C ASP A 388 6.52 20.58 -1.49
N ARG A 389 5.98 20.46 -0.26
CA ARG A 389 5.57 21.60 0.57
C ARG A 389 6.75 22.52 0.94
N LEU A 390 7.89 21.95 1.35
CA LEU A 390 9.09 22.72 1.65
C LEU A 390 9.56 23.51 0.43
N MET A 391 9.60 22.88 -0.75
CA MET A 391 10.02 23.53 -1.98
C MET A 391 9.08 24.66 -2.41
N GLN A 392 7.76 24.50 -2.20
CA GLN A 392 6.78 25.57 -2.43
C GLN A 392 7.02 26.76 -1.48
N ALA A 393 7.24 26.49 -0.19
CA ALA A 393 7.52 27.53 0.79
C ALA A 393 8.83 28.29 0.50
N ILE A 394 9.89 27.59 0.09
CA ILE A 394 11.17 28.19 -0.31
C ILE A 394 10.98 29.06 -1.57
N ALA A 395 10.22 28.58 -2.55
CA ALA A 395 9.94 29.33 -3.77
C ALA A 395 9.12 30.61 -3.49
N ALA A 396 8.16 30.54 -2.56
CA ALA A 396 7.38 31.70 -2.14
C ALA A 396 8.26 32.76 -1.44
N LYS A 397 9.17 32.34 -0.55
CA LYS A 397 10.11 33.25 0.12
C LYS A 397 11.15 33.90 -0.79
N ARG A 398 11.47 33.29 -1.94
CA ARG A 398 12.40 33.88 -2.94
C ARG A 398 11.72 34.89 -3.88
N ARG A 399 10.39 34.97 -3.87
CA ARG A 399 9.60 35.92 -4.66
C ARG A 399 9.20 37.18 -3.89
N LEU A 400 9.41 37.16 -2.57
CA LEU A 400 9.39 38.31 -1.67
C LEU A 400 10.83 38.82 -1.55
#